data_AF-A0A2E8WWL0-F1
#
_entry.id   AF-A0A2E8WWL0-F1
#
_cell.length_a   1.000
_cell.length_b   1.000
_cell.length_c   1.000
_cell.angle_alpha   90.00
_cell.angle_beta   90.00
_cell.angle_gamma   90.00
#
_symmetry.space_group_name_H-M   'P 1'
#
loop_
_entity.id
_entity.type
_entity.pdbx_description
1 polymer ?
#
loop_
_entity_poly.entity_id
_entity_poly.type
_entity_poly.pdbx_seq_one_letter_code
_entity_poly.pdbx_strand_id
1 'polypeptide(L)'
;MASSLAWGGFVGVDYETVGESEFGTTYRVYATFDNPTDELVAVYALESAPMVLGVSTSFYQDPFGGALAQNVNPLLFGAFPSLAYDSWFTIGSEDADGTSDAQQVGMDSYFTTFETGSGFTIDTFIGGSWFLIPGQSADAVAGGDNRVLVGQFTTDGVVNMTLNFQWDDAASNTFNAEGYSLVFPEVPVPGCTSETADNYNPAANEDDGSCIFAGLCTGLSYELVAVDPIGTGEDTYRIYANFSSNDVEVTAVYGTDTEPWTLVGDAPFYQDEFGSDFGGSVNPLLFGAFPS
;
A
#
# COMPACT_ATOMS: atom_id res chain seq x y z
N MET A 1 -13.79 -19.02 24.43
CA MET A 1 -13.08 -17.83 24.94
C MET A 1 -11.72 -17.82 24.27
N ALA A 2 -11.58 -16.98 23.25
CA ALA A 2 -10.30 -16.73 22.60
C ALA A 2 -9.45 -15.92 23.58
N SER A 3 -8.32 -16.49 24.00
CA SER A 3 -7.23 -15.72 24.60
C SER A 3 -6.16 -15.66 23.53
N SER A 4 -6.16 -14.59 22.75
CA SER A 4 -5.02 -14.19 21.93
C SER A 4 -3.87 -13.86 22.88
N LEU A 5 -2.97 -14.81 23.07
CA LEU A 5 -1.61 -14.48 23.47
C LEU A 5 -0.95 -13.97 22.19
N ALA A 6 -0.91 -12.64 22.04
CA ALA A 6 0.06 -12.03 21.14
C ALA A 6 1.44 -12.35 21.72
N TRP A 7 2.14 -13.30 21.12
CA TRP A 7 3.60 -13.36 21.23
C TRP A 7 4.11 -12.41 20.15
N GLY A 8 4.38 -11.18 20.59
CA GLY A 8 5.11 -10.21 19.81
C GLY A 8 6.50 -10.71 19.47
N GLY A 9 7.00 -10.32 18.30
CA GLY A 9 8.36 -10.56 17.83
C GLY A 9 8.52 -10.24 16.35
N PHE A 10 7.68 -10.82 15.50
CA PHE A 10 7.73 -10.63 14.04
C PHE A 10 6.46 -10.00 13.50
N VAL A 11 6.59 -8.86 12.80
CA VAL A 11 5.48 -8.10 12.23
C VAL A 11 5.16 -8.57 10.82
N GLY A 12 6.18 -8.77 9.98
CA GLY A 12 5.98 -9.15 8.59
C GLY A 12 7.20 -8.90 7.71
N VAL A 13 6.97 -8.95 6.40
CA VAL A 13 7.95 -8.60 5.36
C VAL A 13 7.42 -7.43 4.56
N ASP A 14 8.30 -6.49 4.22
CA ASP A 14 7.98 -5.36 3.35
C ASP A 14 9.08 -5.13 2.30
N TYR A 15 8.84 -4.20 1.39
CA TYR A 15 9.83 -3.76 0.43
C TYR A 15 9.80 -2.24 0.26
N GLU A 16 10.91 -1.69 -0.20
CA GLU A 16 10.99 -0.31 -0.68
C GLU A 16 11.68 -0.24 -2.04
N THR A 17 11.28 0.72 -2.86
CA THR A 17 11.95 1.03 -4.13
C THR A 17 13.13 1.97 -3.86
N VAL A 18 14.33 1.56 -4.25
CA VAL A 18 15.56 2.36 -4.02
C VAL A 18 16.10 3.03 -5.27
N GLY A 19 15.71 2.58 -6.47
CA GLY A 19 16.14 3.21 -7.72
C GLY A 19 15.58 2.56 -8.97
N GLU A 20 15.74 3.24 -10.09
CA GLU A 20 15.42 2.76 -11.43
C GLU A 20 16.68 2.85 -12.32
N SER A 21 16.86 1.86 -13.17
CA SER A 21 18.00 1.77 -14.10
C SER A 21 17.55 1.17 -15.44
N GLU A 22 18.49 1.03 -16.38
CA GLU A 22 18.23 0.30 -17.63
C GLU A 22 17.98 -1.21 -17.41
N PHE A 23 18.29 -1.73 -16.22
CA PHE A 23 18.10 -3.13 -15.84
C PHE A 23 16.75 -3.39 -15.16
N GLY A 24 15.94 -2.35 -14.95
CA GLY A 24 14.68 -2.40 -14.23
C GLY A 24 14.72 -1.59 -12.93
N THR A 25 13.78 -1.91 -12.05
CA THR A 25 13.61 -1.26 -10.75
C THR A 25 14.32 -2.07 -9.68
N THR A 26 15.04 -1.39 -8.79
CA THR A 26 15.74 -2.00 -7.65
C THR A 26 14.89 -1.87 -6.40
N TYR A 27 14.65 -3.01 -5.77
CA TYR A 27 13.88 -3.14 -4.55
C TYR A 27 14.76 -3.65 -3.44
N ARG A 28 14.58 -3.15 -2.22
CA ARG A 28 15.12 -3.73 -0.99
C ARG A 28 14.00 -4.35 -0.19
N VAL A 29 14.24 -5.55 0.32
CA VAL A 29 13.25 -6.32 1.09
C VAL A 29 13.71 -6.42 2.53
N TYR A 30 12.78 -6.18 3.46
CA TYR A 30 13.06 -6.19 4.89
C TYR A 30 12.19 -7.18 5.65
N ALA A 31 12.76 -7.74 6.71
CA ALA A 31 12.06 -8.39 7.80
C ALA A 31 11.74 -7.34 8.87
N THR A 32 10.47 -7.22 9.27
CA THR A 32 10.01 -6.24 10.26
C THR A 32 9.70 -6.90 11.59
N PHE A 33 10.21 -6.32 12.66
CA PHE A 33 10.06 -6.79 14.04
C PHE A 33 9.24 -5.79 14.86
N ASP A 34 8.76 -6.18 16.04
CA ASP A 34 8.06 -5.26 16.94
C ASP A 34 8.96 -4.70 18.05
N ASN A 35 10.20 -5.18 18.13
CA ASN A 35 11.21 -4.73 19.08
C ASN A 35 12.52 -4.36 18.37
N PRO A 36 13.06 -3.14 18.59
CA PRO A 36 14.29 -2.67 17.94
C PRO A 36 15.55 -3.45 18.34
N THR A 37 15.48 -4.29 19.37
CA THR A 37 16.61 -5.10 19.83
C THR A 37 16.63 -6.52 19.27
N ASP A 38 15.63 -6.90 18.49
CA ASP A 38 15.56 -8.24 17.92
C ASP A 38 16.61 -8.40 16.81
N GLU A 39 17.31 -9.52 16.80
CA GLU A 39 18.39 -9.84 15.87
C GLU A 39 17.93 -10.94 14.92
N LEU A 40 17.84 -10.66 13.62
CA LEU A 40 17.58 -11.69 12.62
C LEU A 40 18.82 -12.58 12.48
N VAL A 41 18.69 -13.88 12.70
CA VAL A 41 19.83 -14.81 12.70
C VAL A 41 19.80 -15.78 11.54
N ALA A 42 18.65 -16.12 10.99
CA ALA A 42 18.58 -16.99 9.81
C ALA A 42 17.34 -16.74 8.96
N VAL A 43 17.52 -16.98 7.67
CA VAL A 43 16.43 -17.22 6.73
C VAL A 43 16.56 -18.66 6.24
N TYR A 44 15.48 -19.42 6.26
CA TYR A 44 15.55 -20.86 6.03
C TYR A 44 14.35 -21.41 5.26
N ALA A 45 14.51 -22.64 4.77
CA ALA A 45 13.51 -23.40 4.05
C ALA A 45 13.54 -24.87 4.50
N LEU A 46 12.36 -25.48 4.57
CA LEU A 46 12.15 -26.89 4.87
C LEU A 46 11.11 -27.46 3.89
N GLU A 47 11.02 -28.79 3.78
CA GLU A 47 9.96 -29.44 3.00
C GLU A 47 8.55 -29.03 3.49
N SER A 48 8.36 -28.83 4.80
CA SER A 48 7.09 -28.39 5.39
C SER A 48 6.87 -26.88 5.35
N ALA A 49 7.92 -26.10 5.12
CA ALA A 49 7.92 -24.64 5.11
C ALA A 49 8.79 -24.17 3.94
N PRO A 50 8.29 -24.26 2.70
CA PRO A 50 9.10 -24.01 1.52
C PRO A 50 9.45 -22.52 1.39
N MET A 51 10.60 -22.26 0.77
CA MET A 51 10.99 -20.92 0.35
C MET A 51 10.75 -20.77 -1.15
N VAL A 52 10.18 -19.63 -1.55
CA VAL A 52 9.95 -19.28 -2.95
C VAL A 52 10.61 -17.94 -3.22
N LEU A 53 11.37 -17.86 -4.31
CA LEU A 53 11.75 -16.61 -4.95
C LEU A 53 11.44 -16.76 -6.43
N GLY A 54 10.30 -16.27 -6.88
CA GLY A 54 9.92 -16.21 -8.28
C GLY A 54 10.05 -14.82 -8.85
N VAL A 55 10.32 -14.73 -10.14
CA VAL A 55 10.31 -13.48 -10.91
C VAL A 55 9.66 -13.76 -12.26
N SER A 56 8.81 -12.84 -12.74
CA SER A 56 8.12 -13.02 -14.02
C SER A 56 9.04 -12.88 -15.24
N THR A 57 10.18 -12.22 -15.07
CA THR A 57 11.23 -12.02 -16.08
C THR A 57 12.56 -12.59 -15.58
N SER A 58 13.48 -11.74 -15.12
CA SER A 58 14.78 -12.12 -14.57
C SER A 58 15.28 -11.10 -13.55
N PHE A 59 16.11 -11.55 -12.62
CA PHE A 59 16.92 -10.68 -11.77
C PHE A 59 18.16 -10.21 -12.54
N TYR A 60 18.52 -8.96 -12.34
CA TYR A 60 19.79 -8.43 -12.83
C TYR A 60 20.94 -8.93 -11.95
N GLN A 61 22.01 -9.41 -12.59
CA GLN A 61 23.23 -9.90 -11.94
C GLN A 61 24.46 -9.25 -12.59
N ASP A 62 25.31 -8.61 -11.80
CA ASP A 62 26.54 -7.97 -12.26
C ASP A 62 27.73 -8.95 -12.20
N PRO A 63 28.60 -9.00 -13.23
CA PRO A 63 29.78 -9.88 -13.24
C PRO A 63 30.78 -9.69 -12.10
N PHE A 64 30.74 -8.54 -11.41
CA PHE A 64 31.59 -8.24 -10.25
C PHE A 64 30.86 -8.37 -8.91
N GLY A 65 29.59 -8.79 -8.95
CA GLY A 65 28.74 -8.98 -7.79
C GLY A 65 28.73 -10.41 -7.27
N GLY A 66 27.62 -10.77 -6.62
CA GLY A 66 27.33 -12.14 -6.22
C GLY A 66 26.23 -12.28 -5.18
N ALA A 67 25.77 -13.51 -4.97
CA ALA A 67 24.54 -13.82 -4.25
C ALA A 67 24.43 -13.30 -2.81
N LEU A 68 25.53 -12.92 -2.16
CA LEU A 68 25.53 -12.38 -0.80
C LEU A 68 26.13 -10.97 -0.81
N ALA A 69 25.47 -10.03 -0.13
CA ALA A 69 25.89 -8.63 -0.03
C ALA A 69 27.36 -8.47 0.38
N GLN A 70 27.84 -9.31 1.30
CA GLN A 70 29.24 -9.29 1.76
C GLN A 70 30.29 -9.53 0.66
N ASN A 71 29.88 -10.00 -0.52
CA ASN A 71 30.76 -10.16 -1.69
C ASN A 71 30.76 -8.91 -2.60
N VAL A 72 29.84 -7.97 -2.40
CA VAL A 72 29.74 -6.73 -3.18
C VAL A 72 30.73 -5.72 -2.61
N ASN A 73 31.71 -5.29 -3.42
CA ASN A 73 32.73 -4.33 -2.98
C ASN A 73 32.37 -2.90 -3.40
N PRO A 74 32.01 -2.00 -2.45
CA PRO A 74 31.56 -0.65 -2.78
C PRO A 74 32.65 0.23 -3.41
N LEU A 75 33.94 -0.11 -3.22
CA LEU A 75 35.05 0.59 -3.89
C LEU A 75 35.01 0.44 -5.42
N LEU A 76 34.29 -0.56 -5.93
CA LEU A 76 34.13 -0.79 -7.37
C LEU A 76 33.05 0.07 -8.01
N PHE A 77 32.10 0.65 -7.26
CA PHE A 77 30.97 1.42 -7.81
C PHE A 77 31.41 2.61 -8.68
N GLY A 78 32.53 3.25 -8.34
CA GLY A 78 33.06 4.36 -9.14
C GLY A 78 33.55 3.94 -10.53
N ALA A 79 34.03 2.70 -10.67
CA ALA A 79 34.51 2.16 -11.95
C ALA A 79 33.41 1.36 -12.69
N PHE A 80 32.52 0.73 -11.93
CA PHE A 80 31.42 -0.11 -12.42
C PHE A 80 30.11 0.30 -11.74
N PRO A 81 29.45 1.38 -12.23
CA PRO A 81 28.21 1.86 -11.62
C PRO A 81 27.05 0.86 -11.66
N SER A 82 27.08 -0.09 -12.59
CA SER A 82 26.08 -1.14 -12.73
C SER A 82 26.03 -2.08 -11.53
N LEU A 83 27.16 -2.29 -10.85
CA LEU A 83 27.28 -3.16 -9.67
C LEU A 83 26.37 -2.71 -8.51
N ALA A 84 26.04 -1.41 -8.43
CA ALA A 84 25.12 -0.92 -7.40
C ALA A 84 23.70 -1.51 -7.54
N TYR A 85 23.34 -2.00 -8.73
CA TYR A 85 22.04 -2.59 -9.02
C TYR A 85 22.06 -4.13 -8.98
N ASP A 86 23.19 -4.75 -8.63
CA ASP A 86 23.30 -6.20 -8.49
C ASP A 86 22.25 -6.75 -7.53
N SER A 87 21.75 -7.96 -7.79
CA SER A 87 20.75 -8.61 -6.96
C SER A 87 21.42 -9.60 -6.00
N TRP A 88 21.14 -9.49 -4.71
CA TRP A 88 21.81 -10.28 -3.68
C TRP A 88 20.95 -10.45 -2.44
N PHE A 89 21.32 -11.43 -1.61
CA PHE A 89 20.74 -11.68 -0.30
C PHE A 89 21.65 -11.17 0.81
N THR A 90 21.07 -10.94 1.98
CA THR A 90 21.82 -10.55 3.17
C THR A 90 21.06 -10.90 4.45
N ILE A 91 21.72 -10.63 5.57
CA ILE A 91 21.07 -10.35 6.84
C ILE A 91 21.70 -9.05 7.34
N GLY A 92 21.00 -7.94 7.16
CA GLY A 92 21.41 -6.61 7.63
C GLY A 92 22.29 -5.80 6.67
N SER A 93 23.47 -6.30 6.32
CA SER A 93 24.47 -5.49 5.60
C SER A 93 24.13 -5.25 4.13
N GLU A 94 24.46 -4.07 3.62
CA GLU A 94 24.24 -3.68 2.23
C GLU A 94 25.37 -4.13 1.28
N ASP A 95 26.57 -4.32 1.81
CA ASP A 95 27.77 -4.66 1.04
C ASP A 95 28.90 -5.20 1.97
N ALA A 96 30.10 -5.37 1.41
CA ALA A 96 31.29 -5.86 2.12
C ALA A 96 31.86 -4.94 3.21
N ASP A 97 31.46 -3.66 3.30
CA ASP A 97 31.86 -2.75 4.38
C ASP A 97 30.96 -2.92 5.63
N GLY A 98 29.87 -3.70 5.52
CA GLY A 98 28.97 -4.03 6.63
C GLY A 98 29.56 -5.04 7.62
N THR A 99 28.76 -5.36 8.65
CA THR A 99 29.12 -6.25 9.76
C THR A 99 28.57 -7.67 9.63
N SER A 100 27.77 -7.96 8.61
CA SER A 100 27.20 -9.28 8.33
C SER A 100 28.25 -10.21 7.72
N ASP A 101 28.30 -11.46 8.21
CA ASP A 101 29.14 -12.54 7.69
C ASP A 101 28.27 -13.79 7.49
N ALA A 102 27.31 -13.67 6.58
CA ALA A 102 26.33 -14.70 6.26
C ALA A 102 27.01 -15.97 5.80
N GLN A 103 26.66 -17.06 6.47
CA GLN A 103 27.03 -18.42 6.11
C GLN A 103 25.84 -19.09 5.44
N GLN A 104 26.10 -20.09 4.59
CA GLN A 104 25.03 -20.82 3.91
C GLN A 104 25.17 -22.33 4.06
N VAL A 105 24.03 -23.03 4.06
CA VAL A 105 23.95 -24.48 3.98
C VAL A 105 22.81 -24.89 3.04
N GLY A 106 23.08 -25.81 2.12
CA GLY A 106 22.07 -26.29 1.16
C GLY A 106 21.66 -25.27 0.08
N MET A 107 22.33 -24.12 -0.01
CA MET A 107 21.97 -23.03 -0.92
C MET A 107 22.76 -23.02 -2.25
N ASP A 108 23.86 -23.79 -2.37
CA ASP A 108 24.80 -23.72 -3.51
C ASP A 108 24.12 -23.78 -4.90
N SER A 109 23.24 -24.75 -5.13
CA SER A 109 22.55 -24.91 -6.43
C SER A 109 21.53 -23.81 -6.69
N TYR A 110 20.92 -23.29 -5.64
CA TYR A 110 19.91 -22.25 -5.69
C TYR A 110 20.54 -20.89 -5.96
N PHE A 111 21.63 -20.56 -5.26
CA PHE A 111 22.43 -19.37 -5.56
C PHE A 111 23.05 -19.47 -6.96
N THR A 112 23.57 -20.63 -7.37
CA THR A 112 24.03 -20.80 -8.78
C THR A 112 22.93 -20.51 -9.80
N THR A 113 21.68 -20.89 -9.51
CA THR A 113 20.54 -20.60 -10.39
C THR A 113 20.17 -19.12 -10.34
N PHE A 114 20.20 -18.50 -9.16
CA PHE A 114 19.95 -17.08 -8.95
C PHE A 114 20.95 -16.19 -9.70
N GLU A 115 22.24 -16.55 -9.70
CA GLU A 115 23.30 -15.87 -10.46
C GLU A 115 23.10 -15.92 -11.98
N THR A 116 22.19 -16.75 -12.49
CA THR A 116 21.77 -16.73 -13.91
C THR A 116 20.59 -15.80 -14.18
N GLY A 117 20.15 -15.03 -13.17
CA GLY A 117 18.98 -14.15 -13.21
C GLY A 117 17.65 -14.88 -12.98
N SER A 118 17.67 -16.14 -12.58
CA SER A 118 16.46 -16.95 -12.38
C SER A 118 15.99 -16.97 -10.93
N GLY A 119 14.68 -17.12 -10.72
CA GLY A 119 14.14 -17.48 -9.42
C GLY A 119 14.39 -18.96 -9.06
N PHE A 120 14.04 -19.35 -7.82
CA PHE A 120 14.10 -20.72 -7.35
C PHE A 120 13.04 -21.04 -6.30
N THR A 121 12.85 -22.32 -6.02
CA THR A 121 12.00 -22.83 -4.93
C THR A 121 12.74 -23.91 -4.17
N ILE A 122 12.68 -23.85 -2.84
CA ILE A 122 13.27 -24.84 -1.94
C ILE A 122 12.13 -25.49 -1.16
N ASP A 123 11.75 -26.69 -1.56
CA ASP A 123 10.69 -27.52 -0.98
C ASP A 123 11.20 -28.94 -0.66
N THR A 124 12.51 -29.09 -0.49
CA THR A 124 13.16 -30.39 -0.34
C THR A 124 13.41 -30.75 1.13
N PHE A 125 13.57 -32.05 1.39
CA PHE A 125 13.94 -32.56 2.72
C PHE A 125 15.27 -31.98 3.26
N ILE A 126 16.23 -31.68 2.37
CA ILE A 126 17.50 -31.06 2.76
C ILE A 126 17.28 -29.61 3.22
N GLY A 127 16.30 -28.93 2.61
CA GLY A 127 16.04 -27.52 2.85
C GLY A 127 17.17 -26.63 2.35
N GLY A 128 17.26 -25.44 2.92
CA GLY A 128 18.32 -24.48 2.66
C GLY A 128 18.26 -23.35 3.68
N SER A 129 19.40 -22.77 4.01
CA SER A 129 19.44 -21.60 4.88
C SER A 129 20.68 -20.76 4.62
N TRP A 130 20.52 -19.45 4.75
CA TRP A 130 21.63 -18.56 5.08
C TRP A 130 21.40 -17.96 6.47
N PHE A 131 22.47 -17.84 7.23
CA PHE A 131 22.41 -17.52 8.65
C PHE A 131 23.66 -16.80 9.14
N LEU A 132 23.54 -16.17 10.30
CA LEU A 132 24.62 -15.57 11.06
C LEU A 132 24.82 -16.30 12.38
N ILE A 133 26.01 -16.12 12.96
CA ILE A 133 26.24 -16.47 14.36
C ILE A 133 25.62 -15.34 15.20
N PRO A 134 24.69 -15.63 16.15
CA PRO A 134 24.04 -14.61 16.96
C PRO A 134 25.04 -13.72 17.72
N GLY A 135 24.73 -12.43 17.82
CA GLY A 135 25.52 -11.42 18.50
C GLY A 135 26.83 -11.05 17.81
N GLN A 136 27.00 -11.40 16.52
CA GLN A 136 28.22 -11.05 15.75
C GLN A 136 28.03 -9.85 14.82
N SER A 137 26.81 -9.56 14.37
CA SER A 137 26.54 -8.48 13.42
C SER A 137 25.66 -7.42 14.06
N ALA A 138 26.08 -6.16 13.99
CA ALA A 138 25.25 -5.04 14.44
C ALA A 138 24.14 -4.73 13.42
N ASP A 139 24.36 -5.04 12.14
CA ASP A 139 23.41 -4.78 11.06
C ASP A 139 22.26 -5.79 11.05
N ALA A 140 22.43 -6.95 11.70
CA ALA A 140 21.39 -7.96 11.87
C ALA A 140 20.33 -7.57 12.92
N VAL A 141 20.55 -6.50 13.68
CA VAL A 141 19.64 -6.01 14.73
C VAL A 141 18.65 -5.01 14.12
N ALA A 142 17.36 -5.20 14.41
CA ALA A 142 16.24 -4.46 13.81
C ALA A 142 16.32 -2.94 13.97
N GLY A 143 17.01 -2.44 15.01
CA GLY A 143 17.35 -1.04 15.13
C GLY A 143 16.15 -0.09 15.22
N GLY A 144 16.36 1.19 14.93
CA GLY A 144 15.37 2.25 15.19
C GLY A 144 14.13 2.22 14.29
N ASP A 145 14.20 1.57 13.13
CA ASP A 145 13.09 1.39 12.20
C ASP A 145 12.46 -0.01 12.30
N ASN A 146 12.94 -0.84 13.25
CA ASN A 146 12.51 -2.22 13.49
C ASN A 146 12.61 -3.11 12.24
N ARG A 147 13.55 -2.85 11.33
CA ARG A 147 13.72 -3.60 10.08
C ARG A 147 15.12 -4.17 9.97
N VAL A 148 15.23 -5.36 9.42
CA VAL A 148 16.50 -5.96 9.00
C VAL A 148 16.44 -6.23 7.51
N LEU A 149 17.45 -5.74 6.78
CA LEU A 149 17.56 -5.97 5.33
C LEU A 149 17.77 -7.46 5.05
N VAL A 150 17.05 -8.00 4.07
CA VAL A 150 17.08 -9.42 3.69
C VAL A 150 17.63 -9.61 2.28
N GLY A 151 17.51 -8.60 1.42
CA GLY A 151 18.10 -8.63 0.09
C GLY A 151 17.76 -7.42 -0.74
N GLN A 152 18.48 -7.31 -1.86
CA GLN A 152 18.26 -6.36 -2.92
C GLN A 152 17.95 -7.11 -4.21
N PHE A 153 16.93 -6.69 -4.94
CA PHE A 153 16.49 -7.34 -6.17
C PHE A 153 16.22 -6.29 -7.24
N THR A 154 16.92 -6.38 -8.37
CA THR A 154 16.67 -5.53 -9.53
C THR A 154 16.01 -6.33 -10.63
N THR A 155 14.85 -5.89 -11.11
CA THR A 155 14.10 -6.56 -12.19
C THR A 155 13.13 -5.60 -12.89
N ASP A 156 12.75 -5.92 -14.12
CA ASP A 156 11.63 -5.30 -14.86
C ASP A 156 10.31 -6.09 -14.73
N GLY A 157 10.34 -7.20 -13.98
CA GLY A 157 9.21 -8.08 -13.74
C GLY A 157 8.58 -7.93 -12.36
N VAL A 158 7.65 -8.84 -12.07
CA VAL A 158 7.02 -9.00 -10.76
C VAL A 158 7.73 -10.13 -10.01
N VAL A 159 8.19 -9.84 -8.80
CA VAL A 159 8.75 -10.79 -7.86
C VAL A 159 7.62 -11.34 -6.99
N ASN A 160 7.60 -12.66 -6.82
CA ASN A 160 6.88 -13.31 -5.74
C ASN A 160 7.89 -13.95 -4.80
N MET A 161 7.70 -13.78 -3.51
CA MET A 161 8.63 -14.29 -2.52
C MET A 161 7.88 -14.89 -1.34
N THR A 162 8.42 -15.95 -0.77
CA THR A 162 7.97 -16.55 0.49
C THR A 162 9.19 -17.00 1.27
N LEU A 163 9.33 -16.49 2.49
CA LEU A 163 10.49 -16.69 3.36
C LEU A 163 10.06 -17.18 4.74
N ASN A 164 10.99 -17.85 5.43
CA ASN A 164 10.87 -18.20 6.85
C ASN A 164 12.06 -17.62 7.60
N PHE A 165 11.82 -17.11 8.79
CA PHE A 165 12.78 -16.34 9.57
C PHE A 165 13.00 -16.97 10.93
N GLN A 166 14.23 -16.85 11.43
CA GLN A 166 14.59 -17.13 12.82
C GLN A 166 15.32 -15.91 13.38
N TRP A 167 14.94 -15.49 14.59
CA TRP A 167 15.54 -14.33 15.26
C TRP A 167 15.70 -14.61 16.76
N ASP A 168 16.62 -13.86 17.37
CA ASP A 168 16.85 -13.85 18.81
C ASP A 168 16.38 -12.52 19.42
N ASP A 169 15.78 -12.56 20.61
CA ASP A 169 15.52 -11.36 21.39
C ASP A 169 16.77 -10.90 22.19
N ALA A 170 16.68 -9.75 22.85
CA ALA A 170 17.76 -9.23 23.70
C ALA A 170 18.17 -10.15 24.88
N ALA A 171 17.35 -11.15 25.21
CA ALA A 171 17.63 -12.15 26.23
C ALA A 171 18.16 -13.47 25.63
N SER A 172 18.46 -13.49 24.33
CA SER A 172 18.90 -14.67 23.57
C SER A 172 17.89 -15.82 23.56
N ASN A 173 16.59 -15.50 23.64
CA ASN A 173 15.55 -16.46 23.32
C ASN A 173 15.34 -16.48 21.81
N THR A 174 15.34 -17.68 21.24
CA THR A 174 15.15 -17.88 19.79
C THR A 174 13.70 -18.10 19.44
N PHE A 175 13.26 -17.45 18.37
CA PHE A 175 11.93 -17.54 17.79
C PHE A 175 12.00 -17.82 16.29
N ASN A 176 10.90 -18.31 15.72
CA ASN A 176 10.80 -18.56 14.29
C ASN A 176 9.40 -18.23 13.77
N ALA A 177 9.34 -17.84 12.50
CA ALA A 177 8.12 -17.49 11.80
C ALA A 177 8.21 -17.99 10.35
N GLU A 178 7.14 -18.61 9.86
CA GLU A 178 7.14 -19.36 8.59
C GLU A 178 6.06 -18.84 7.63
N GLY A 179 6.31 -18.93 6.33
CA GLY A 179 5.32 -18.69 5.28
C GLY A 179 4.98 -17.22 5.03
N TYR A 180 5.91 -16.30 5.27
CA TYR A 180 5.69 -14.88 5.02
C TYR A 180 5.93 -14.57 3.55
N SER A 181 4.85 -14.18 2.87
CA SER A 181 4.87 -13.93 1.44
C SER A 181 4.79 -12.44 1.11
N LEU A 182 5.44 -12.06 0.02
CA LEU A 182 5.45 -10.71 -0.54
C LEU A 182 5.42 -10.78 -2.07
N VAL A 183 4.72 -9.82 -2.69
CA VAL A 183 4.71 -9.66 -4.16
C VAL A 183 5.01 -8.19 -4.47
N PHE A 184 5.97 -7.93 -5.36
CA PHE A 184 6.37 -6.57 -5.74
C PHE A 184 6.86 -6.46 -7.19
N PRO A 185 6.69 -5.30 -7.86
CA PRO A 185 5.87 -4.18 -7.39
C PRO A 185 4.39 -4.56 -7.33
N GLU A 186 3.62 -3.82 -6.54
CA GLU A 186 2.17 -3.92 -6.58
C GLU A 186 1.68 -3.59 -8.00
N VAL A 187 0.95 -4.53 -8.61
CA VAL A 187 0.39 -4.35 -9.95
C VAL A 187 -0.91 -3.57 -9.82
N PRO A 188 -1.04 -2.37 -10.42
CA PRO A 188 -2.29 -1.65 -10.40
C PRO A 188 -3.34 -2.41 -11.21
N VAL A 189 -4.46 -2.68 -10.55
CA VAL A 189 -5.69 -3.21 -11.10
C VAL A 189 -6.69 -2.04 -11.12
N PRO A 190 -6.79 -1.31 -12.23
CA PRO A 190 -7.74 -0.21 -12.34
C PRO A 190 -9.18 -0.72 -12.29
N GLY A 191 -10.02 0.00 -11.56
CA GLY A 191 -11.47 -0.23 -11.51
C GLY A 191 -12.12 0.54 -10.36
N CYS A 192 -13.44 0.44 -10.23
CA CYS A 192 -14.13 1.11 -9.13
C CYS A 192 -13.79 0.48 -7.77
N THR A 193 -13.16 1.25 -6.88
CA THR A 193 -12.77 0.82 -5.52
C THR A 193 -13.83 1.08 -4.46
N SER A 194 -14.88 1.84 -4.79
CA SER A 194 -15.94 2.18 -3.84
C SER A 194 -16.95 1.03 -3.68
N GLU A 195 -17.03 0.46 -2.48
CA GLU A 195 -17.97 -0.63 -2.15
C GLU A 195 -19.44 -0.24 -2.31
N THR A 196 -19.75 1.06 -2.34
CA THR A 196 -21.12 1.59 -2.51
C THR A 196 -21.50 1.82 -3.97
N ALA A 197 -20.58 1.62 -4.93
CA ALA A 197 -20.87 1.73 -6.35
C ALA A 197 -21.48 0.45 -6.91
N ASP A 198 -22.36 0.59 -7.90
CA ASP A 198 -23.03 -0.52 -8.59
C ASP A 198 -22.04 -1.42 -9.36
N ASN A 199 -20.90 -0.87 -9.76
CA ASN A 199 -19.84 -1.55 -10.48
C ASN A 199 -18.56 -1.70 -9.64
N TYR A 200 -18.70 -1.76 -8.31
CA TYR A 200 -17.59 -2.08 -7.40
C TYR A 200 -16.81 -3.31 -7.89
N ASN A 201 -15.50 -3.16 -8.04
CA ASN A 201 -14.59 -4.24 -8.40
C ASN A 201 -13.73 -4.60 -7.18
N PRO A 202 -13.97 -5.74 -6.51
CA PRO A 202 -13.18 -6.14 -5.34
C PRO A 202 -11.72 -6.49 -5.67
N ALA A 203 -11.36 -6.63 -6.94
CA ALA A 203 -9.97 -6.83 -7.35
C ALA A 203 -9.24 -5.51 -7.66
N ALA A 204 -9.95 -4.37 -7.71
CA ALA A 204 -9.33 -3.08 -8.00
C ALA A 204 -8.59 -2.52 -6.79
N ASN A 205 -7.33 -2.11 -6.98
CA ASN A 205 -6.51 -1.40 -5.99
C ASN A 205 -6.18 0.05 -6.43
N GLU A 206 -6.65 0.45 -7.61
CA GLU A 206 -6.52 1.82 -8.12
C GLU A 206 -7.88 2.27 -8.67
N ASP A 207 -8.41 3.40 -8.16
CA ASP A 207 -9.67 3.98 -8.66
C ASP A 207 -9.44 4.61 -10.03
N ASP A 208 -10.11 4.08 -11.05
CA ASP A 208 -10.06 4.58 -12.42
C ASP A 208 -11.15 5.62 -12.73
N GLY A 209 -11.94 6.01 -11.73
CA GLY A 209 -13.05 6.95 -11.87
C GLY A 209 -14.25 6.35 -12.60
N SER A 210 -14.31 5.03 -12.80
CA SER A 210 -15.42 4.36 -13.46
C SER A 210 -16.64 4.13 -12.55
N CYS A 211 -16.58 4.47 -11.26
CA CYS A 211 -17.65 4.19 -10.31
C CYS A 211 -19.02 4.74 -10.73
N ILE A 212 -20.02 3.87 -10.77
CA ILE A 212 -21.42 4.17 -11.08
C ILE A 212 -22.22 4.12 -9.79
N PHE A 213 -22.92 5.21 -9.49
CA PHE A 213 -23.81 5.29 -8.34
C PHE A 213 -25.23 5.59 -8.82
N ALA A 214 -25.92 4.59 -9.38
CA ALA A 214 -27.30 4.71 -9.80
C ALA A 214 -28.25 4.60 -8.60
N GLY A 215 -29.40 5.29 -8.66
CA GLY A 215 -30.47 5.13 -7.68
C GLY A 215 -30.21 5.72 -6.29
N LEU A 216 -29.13 6.48 -6.09
CA LEU A 216 -28.91 7.21 -4.83
C LEU A 216 -29.92 8.34 -4.64
N CYS A 217 -30.24 9.10 -5.69
CA CYS A 217 -31.31 10.10 -5.63
C CYS A 217 -32.68 9.42 -5.69
N THR A 218 -33.40 9.48 -4.57
CA THR A 218 -34.73 8.85 -4.40
C THR A 218 -35.89 9.79 -4.73
N GLY A 219 -35.61 11.07 -5.00
CA GLY A 219 -36.59 12.07 -5.39
C GLY A 219 -36.36 13.42 -4.72
N LEU A 220 -37.37 14.30 -4.76
CA LEU A 220 -37.37 15.59 -4.09
C LEU A 220 -38.38 15.58 -2.92
N SER A 221 -38.08 16.31 -1.85
CA SER A 221 -39.03 16.65 -0.79
C SER A 221 -39.05 18.16 -0.56
N TYR A 222 -40.05 18.65 0.18
CA TYR A 222 -40.14 20.06 0.54
C TYR A 222 -40.53 20.25 2.02
N GLU A 223 -40.12 21.38 2.58
CA GLU A 223 -40.50 21.87 3.91
C GLU A 223 -41.16 23.24 3.77
N LEU A 224 -42.30 23.44 4.43
CA LEU A 224 -42.92 24.76 4.58
C LEU A 224 -42.21 25.53 5.71
N VAL A 225 -41.51 26.60 5.35
CA VAL A 225 -40.69 27.42 6.27
C VAL A 225 -41.50 28.54 6.92
N ALA A 226 -42.37 29.19 6.14
CA ALA A 226 -43.20 30.29 6.62
C ALA A 226 -44.50 30.36 5.83
N VAL A 227 -45.57 30.77 6.52
CA VAL A 227 -46.90 30.99 5.94
C VAL A 227 -47.16 32.49 5.93
N ASP A 228 -47.45 33.03 4.75
CA ASP A 228 -47.74 34.45 4.54
C ASP A 228 -46.79 35.41 5.31
N PRO A 229 -45.46 35.27 5.16
CA PRO A 229 -44.52 36.05 5.97
C PRO A 229 -44.55 37.55 5.65
N ILE A 230 -45.08 37.94 4.49
CA ILE A 230 -45.14 39.33 4.02
C ILE A 230 -46.57 39.90 3.95
N GLY A 231 -47.58 39.12 4.36
CA GLY A 231 -48.98 39.56 4.40
C GLY A 231 -49.67 39.66 3.03
N THR A 232 -49.09 39.08 1.98
CA THR A 232 -49.60 39.09 0.61
C THR A 232 -50.12 37.73 0.12
N GLY A 233 -50.08 36.71 0.98
CA GLY A 233 -50.66 35.39 0.78
C GLY A 233 -49.70 34.34 0.20
N GLU A 234 -48.41 34.65 0.06
CA GLU A 234 -47.38 33.72 -0.41
C GLU A 234 -46.77 32.92 0.74
N ASP A 235 -46.45 31.65 0.48
CA ASP A 235 -45.75 30.77 1.43
C ASP A 235 -44.28 30.56 1.01
N THR A 236 -43.41 30.34 1.99
CA THR A 236 -41.98 30.04 1.75
C THR A 236 -41.71 28.55 1.92
N TYR A 237 -41.09 27.94 0.92
CA TYR A 237 -40.72 26.53 0.92
C TYR A 237 -39.20 26.33 0.77
N ARG A 238 -38.65 25.28 1.38
CA ARG A 238 -37.33 24.72 1.06
C ARG A 238 -37.50 23.40 0.34
N ILE A 239 -36.69 23.17 -0.68
CA ILE A 239 -36.69 21.92 -1.47
C ILE A 239 -35.41 21.16 -1.15
N TYR A 240 -35.54 19.85 -0.94
CA TYR A 240 -34.45 18.94 -0.63
C TYR A 240 -34.38 17.84 -1.69
N ALA A 241 -33.17 17.47 -2.11
CA ALA A 241 -32.93 16.22 -2.81
C ALA A 241 -32.77 15.10 -1.79
N ASN A 242 -33.54 14.02 -1.97
CA ASN A 242 -33.54 12.88 -1.06
C ASN A 242 -32.56 11.83 -1.56
N PHE A 243 -31.72 11.34 -0.67
CA PHE A 243 -30.77 10.29 -0.99
C PHE A 243 -31.00 9.03 -0.17
N SER A 244 -30.77 7.86 -0.76
CA SER A 244 -30.85 6.56 -0.06
C SER A 244 -29.65 6.28 0.85
N SER A 245 -28.58 7.09 0.72
CA SER A 245 -27.37 7.03 1.53
C SER A 245 -27.09 8.40 2.16
N ASN A 246 -26.46 8.39 3.33
CA ASN A 246 -25.90 9.58 3.98
C ASN A 246 -24.47 9.90 3.54
N ASP A 247 -23.86 9.03 2.75
CA ASP A 247 -22.55 9.20 2.12
C ASP A 247 -22.74 9.68 0.68
N VAL A 248 -23.26 10.91 0.53
CA VAL A 248 -23.53 11.54 -0.76
C VAL A 248 -23.10 13.00 -0.74
N GLU A 249 -22.35 13.41 -1.76
CA GLU A 249 -22.03 14.80 -2.04
C GLU A 249 -22.74 15.26 -3.31
N VAL A 250 -23.54 16.34 -3.21
CA VAL A 250 -24.19 16.95 -4.38
C VAL A 250 -23.24 17.97 -4.99
N THR A 251 -22.70 17.67 -6.15
CA THR A 251 -21.70 18.53 -6.82
C THR A 251 -22.31 19.46 -7.86
N ALA A 252 -23.43 19.08 -8.48
CA ALA A 252 -24.12 19.88 -9.46
C ALA A 252 -25.63 19.57 -9.52
N VAL A 253 -26.42 20.56 -9.93
CA VAL A 253 -27.80 20.40 -10.38
C VAL A 253 -27.85 20.87 -11.83
N TYR A 254 -28.30 20.01 -12.73
CA TYR A 254 -28.32 20.30 -14.16
C TYR A 254 -29.55 19.69 -14.84
N GLY A 255 -29.93 20.26 -15.98
CA GLY A 255 -30.84 19.65 -16.93
C GLY A 255 -30.11 19.31 -18.22
N THR A 256 -30.67 18.39 -19.00
CA THR A 256 -30.18 18.04 -20.34
C THR A 256 -31.16 18.50 -21.41
N ASP A 257 -30.82 18.29 -22.68
CA ASP A 257 -31.72 18.52 -23.82
C ASP A 257 -32.91 17.55 -23.84
N THR A 258 -32.76 16.36 -23.26
CA THR A 258 -33.80 15.35 -23.13
C THR A 258 -34.56 15.41 -21.80
N GLU A 259 -33.92 15.91 -20.74
CA GLU A 259 -34.49 16.08 -19.39
C GLU A 259 -34.20 17.50 -18.89
N PRO A 260 -34.96 18.51 -19.36
CA PRO A 260 -34.70 19.90 -18.99
C PRO A 260 -35.01 20.14 -17.50
N TRP A 261 -34.17 20.91 -16.84
CA TRP A 261 -34.47 21.42 -15.50
C TRP A 261 -35.58 22.46 -15.61
N THR A 262 -36.65 22.28 -14.84
CA THR A 262 -37.81 23.18 -14.81
C THR A 262 -38.06 23.70 -13.39
N LEU A 263 -38.37 25.00 -13.30
CA LEU A 263 -38.89 25.65 -12.10
C LEU A 263 -40.03 26.56 -12.55
N VAL A 264 -41.27 26.09 -12.38
CA VAL A 264 -42.48 26.77 -12.84
C VAL A 264 -43.45 26.87 -11.68
N GLY A 265 -43.94 28.09 -11.43
CA GLY A 265 -45.05 28.34 -10.52
C GLY A 265 -46.28 28.80 -11.30
N ASP A 266 -47.47 28.62 -10.70
CA ASP A 266 -48.73 29.17 -11.23
C ASP A 266 -48.87 30.69 -10.98
N ALA A 267 -47.91 31.25 -10.22
CA ALA A 267 -47.76 32.65 -9.89
C ALA A 267 -46.26 33.04 -9.93
N PRO A 268 -45.91 34.33 -10.08
CA PRO A 268 -44.52 34.77 -10.00
C PRO A 268 -43.92 34.47 -8.62
N PHE A 269 -42.62 34.15 -8.59
CA PHE A 269 -41.87 34.03 -7.34
C PHE A 269 -41.60 35.40 -6.74
N TYR A 270 -41.74 35.50 -5.43
CA TYR A 270 -41.29 36.68 -4.69
C TYR A 270 -39.76 36.74 -4.69
N GLN A 271 -39.19 37.92 -4.96
CA GLN A 271 -37.77 38.22 -4.87
C GLN A 271 -37.59 39.57 -4.18
N ASP A 272 -36.86 39.57 -3.07
CA ASP A 272 -36.53 40.81 -2.35
C ASP A 272 -35.40 41.57 -3.07
N GLU A 273 -35.41 42.90 -2.99
CA GLU A 273 -34.39 43.77 -3.61
C GLU A 273 -32.98 43.51 -3.04
N PHE A 274 -32.88 43.03 -1.81
CA PHE A 274 -31.64 42.65 -1.13
C PHE A 274 -31.38 41.13 -1.16
N GLY A 275 -32.18 40.36 -1.91
CA GLY A 275 -32.05 38.92 -2.08
C GLY A 275 -30.87 38.49 -2.98
N SER A 276 -30.73 37.18 -3.18
CA SER A 276 -29.75 36.58 -4.11
C SER A 276 -30.23 35.24 -4.63
N ASP A 277 -29.78 34.86 -5.84
CA ASP A 277 -30.09 33.58 -6.47
C ASP A 277 -29.54 32.37 -5.70
N PHE A 278 -28.50 32.58 -4.88
CA PHE A 278 -27.92 31.55 -4.02
C PHE A 278 -28.01 31.95 -2.56
N GLY A 279 -28.58 31.07 -1.73
CA GLY A 279 -28.81 31.34 -0.30
C GLY A 279 -27.54 31.67 0.49
N GLY A 280 -26.38 31.15 0.07
CA GLY A 280 -25.08 31.49 0.69
C GLY A 280 -24.66 32.96 0.52
N SER A 281 -25.29 33.68 -0.40
CA SER A 281 -25.05 35.11 -0.66
C SER A 281 -26.04 36.04 0.04
N VAL A 282 -27.03 35.49 0.77
CA VAL A 282 -28.00 36.29 1.53
C VAL A 282 -27.40 36.67 2.88
N ASN A 283 -27.33 37.98 3.18
CA ASN A 283 -26.72 38.48 4.42
C ASN A 283 -27.64 38.25 5.64
N PRO A 284 -27.27 37.39 6.61
CA PRO A 284 -28.13 37.10 7.76
C PRO A 284 -28.38 38.29 8.68
N LEU A 285 -27.51 39.32 8.65
CA LEU A 285 -27.66 40.52 9.47
C LEU A 285 -28.86 41.40 9.05
N LEU A 286 -29.39 41.19 7.84
CA LEU A 286 -30.56 41.93 7.35
C LEU A 286 -31.87 41.39 7.92
N PHE A 287 -31.93 40.14 8.38
CA PHE A 287 -33.15 39.51 8.91
C PHE A 287 -33.70 40.21 10.16
N GLY A 288 -32.84 40.84 10.97
CA GLY A 288 -33.26 41.63 12.14
C GLY A 288 -33.52 43.12 11.85
N ALA A 289 -33.01 43.63 10.72
CA ALA A 289 -33.14 45.04 10.33
C ALA A 289 -34.37 45.31 9.47
N PHE A 290 -34.84 44.29 8.74
CA PHE A 290 -36.05 44.32 7.91
C PHE A 290 -36.94 43.13 8.27
N PRO A 291 -37.61 43.18 9.45
CA PRO A 291 -38.65 42.21 9.76
C PRO A 291 -39.81 42.47 8.80
N SER A 292 -39.98 41.59 7.81
CA SER A 292 -41.31 41.37 7.25
C SER A 292 -42.11 40.57 8.27
#